data_AF-A0A170UZH2-F1
#
_entry.id   AF-A0A170UZH2-F1
#
_cell.length_a   1.000
_cell.length_b   1.000
_cell.length_c   1.000
_cell.angle_alpha   90.00
_cell.angle_beta   90.00
_cell.angle_gamma   90.00
#
_symmetry.space_group_name_H-M   'P 1'
#
loop_
_entity.id
_entity.type
_entity.pdbx_description
1 polymer ?
#
loop_
_entity_poly.entity_id
_entity_poly.type
_entity_poly.pdbx_seq_one_letter_code
_entity_poly.pdbx_strand_id
1 'polypeptide(L)'
;MTVCPDRKSVLEEQSNLESYVPECAPDGRYQKIQCYKSTGYCWCVHEDTGKPIPGTSVKDLNPKCDAVQPPSRPMKGCPENRKNAFLKDLMEFLSQTMEEQKLSGSDKGLLLIDQHPLNEQIAAWNFHALDTNKNR
;
A
#
# COMPACT_ATOMS: atom_id res chain seq x y z
N MET A 1 -18.28 13.11 -9.95
CA MET A 1 -16.94 13.73 -9.89
C MET A 1 -16.57 13.80 -8.42
N THR A 2 -15.41 13.29 -8.03
CA THR A 2 -14.95 13.33 -6.64
C THR A 2 -14.15 14.61 -6.45
N VAL A 3 -14.58 15.47 -5.53
CA VAL A 3 -13.88 16.72 -5.22
C VAL A 3 -12.65 16.40 -4.37
N CYS A 4 -11.53 17.09 -4.65
CA CYS A 4 -10.31 16.94 -3.85
C CYS A 4 -10.55 17.50 -2.44
N PRO A 5 -10.27 16.74 -1.37
CA PRO A 5 -10.60 17.15 -0.01
C PRO A 5 -9.71 18.31 0.44
N ASP A 6 -10.27 19.20 1.26
CA ASP A 6 -9.52 20.30 1.84
C ASP A 6 -8.37 19.78 2.71
N ARG A 7 -7.17 20.35 2.53
CA ARG A 7 -5.99 20.00 3.35
C ARG A 7 -6.26 20.06 4.85
N LYS A 8 -7.13 20.97 5.28
CA LYS A 8 -7.49 21.16 6.69
C LYS A 8 -8.34 19.99 7.23
N SER A 9 -9.28 19.46 6.46
CA SER A 9 -10.11 18.33 6.89
C SER A 9 -9.28 17.04 6.97
N VAL A 10 -8.37 16.80 6.02
CA VAL A 10 -7.50 15.61 6.05
C VAL A 10 -6.57 15.62 7.25
N LEU A 11 -5.99 16.78 7.59
CA LEU A 11 -5.06 16.92 8.73
C LEU A 11 -5.79 16.88 10.09
N GLU A 12 -7.06 17.28 10.16
CA GLU A 12 -7.86 17.22 11.38
C GLU A 12 -8.34 15.79 11.69
N GLU A 13 -8.59 14.97 10.67
CA GLU A 13 -8.99 13.57 10.83
C GLU A 13 -7.81 12.63 11.13
N GLN A 14 -6.58 12.99 10.72
CA GLN A 14 -5.39 12.17 10.89
C GLN A 14 -4.30 12.96 11.63
N SER A 15 -4.25 12.79 12.95
CA SER A 15 -3.33 13.48 13.88
C SER A 15 -1.84 13.10 13.75
N ASN A 16 -1.42 12.54 12.60
CA ASN A 16 -0.04 12.20 12.32
C ASN A 16 0.48 13.03 11.13
N LEU A 17 1.59 13.75 11.35
CA LEU A 17 2.34 14.52 10.34
C LEU A 17 2.90 13.63 9.21
N GLU A 18 2.87 12.31 9.40
CA GLU A 18 3.24 11.32 8.40
C GLU A 18 2.10 10.97 7.46
N SER A 19 0.88 11.49 7.63
CA SER A 19 -0.25 11.17 6.73
C SER A 19 -0.08 11.79 5.34
N TYR A 20 -0.53 11.04 4.32
CA TYR A 20 -0.58 11.54 2.95
C TYR A 20 -1.75 12.52 2.80
N VAL A 21 -1.46 13.75 2.38
CA VAL A 21 -2.48 14.74 2.06
C VAL A 21 -2.45 15.02 0.55
N PRO A 22 -3.56 14.80 -0.18
CA PRO A 22 -3.60 15.07 -1.62
C PRO A 22 -3.45 16.56 -1.91
N GLU A 23 -2.73 16.88 -2.98
CA GLU A 23 -2.61 18.22 -3.53
C GLU A 23 -3.75 18.48 -4.52
N CYS A 24 -4.44 19.61 -4.36
CA CYS A 24 -5.61 19.97 -5.16
C CYS A 24 -5.28 21.15 -6.07
N ALA A 25 -5.85 21.14 -7.29
CA ALA A 25 -5.80 22.27 -8.19
C ALA A 25 -6.85 23.34 -7.79
N PRO A 26 -6.68 24.61 -8.22
CA PRO A 26 -7.59 25.71 -7.85
C PRO A 26 -9.05 25.52 -8.29
N ASP A 27 -9.28 24.62 -9.26
CA ASP A 27 -10.60 24.24 -9.76
C ASP A 27 -11.28 23.15 -8.92
N GLY A 28 -10.65 22.72 -7.82
CA GLY A 28 -11.17 21.69 -6.90
C GLY A 28 -10.92 20.25 -7.36
N ARG A 29 -10.22 20.05 -8.49
CA ARG A 29 -9.79 18.73 -8.96
C ARG A 29 -8.47 18.32 -8.30
N TYR A 30 -8.12 17.05 -8.41
CA TYR A 30 -6.83 16.57 -7.92
C TYR A 30 -5.71 17.09 -8.83
N GLN A 31 -4.60 17.54 -8.24
CA GLN A 31 -3.42 17.85 -9.02
C GLN A 31 -2.91 16.59 -9.71
N LYS A 32 -2.57 16.71 -11.00
CA LYS A 32 -2.17 15.59 -11.86
C LYS A 32 -0.96 14.81 -11.32
N ILE A 33 -0.05 15.49 -10.64
CA ILE A 33 1.05 14.89 -9.88
C ILE A 33 0.67 14.95 -8.41
N GLN A 34 0.83 13.83 -7.71
CA GLN A 34 0.72 13.76 -6.26
C GLN A 34 2.03 13.28 -5.67
N CYS A 35 2.45 13.90 -4.57
CA CYS A 35 3.72 13.61 -3.91
C CYS A 35 3.53 13.34 -2.43
N TYR A 36 4.00 12.18 -1.98
CA TYR A 36 4.07 11.84 -0.56
C TYR A 36 5.42 12.25 0.01
N LYS A 37 5.47 13.48 0.54
CA LYS A 37 6.70 14.15 0.95
C LYS A 37 7.49 13.40 2.02
N SER A 38 6.84 12.64 2.90
CA SER A 38 7.53 11.85 3.94
C SER A 38 8.35 10.69 3.37
N THR A 39 7.93 10.11 2.24
CA THR A 39 8.60 8.97 1.60
C THR A 39 9.39 9.35 0.36
N GLY A 40 9.18 10.56 -0.16
CA GLY A 40 9.81 11.05 -1.39
C GLY A 40 9.19 10.47 -2.68
N TYR A 41 8.07 9.75 -2.60
CA TYR A 41 7.41 9.19 -3.77
C TYR A 41 6.44 10.18 -4.40
N CYS A 42 6.48 10.29 -5.73
CA CYS A 42 5.50 11.03 -6.53
C CYS A 42 4.89 10.12 -7.61
N TRP A 43 3.62 10.32 -7.96
CA TRP A 43 2.90 9.55 -8.97
C TRP A 43 1.89 10.42 -9.73
N CYS A 44 1.47 9.96 -10.91
CA CYS A 44 0.37 10.61 -11.64
C CYS A 44 -0.97 10.11 -11.13
N VAL A 45 -1.98 10.96 -11.09
CA VAL A 45 -3.37 10.61 -10.77
C VAL A 45 -4.33 11.06 -11.86
N HIS A 46 -5.52 10.47 -11.88
CA HIS A 46 -6.64 10.99 -12.65
C HIS A 46 -7.26 12.22 -11.95
N GLU A 47 -7.26 13.38 -12.59
CA GLU A 47 -7.72 14.65 -12.01
C GLU A 47 -9.16 14.60 -11.44
N ASP A 48 -10.05 13.82 -12.06
CA ASP A 48 -11.46 13.74 -11.66
C ASP A 48 -11.76 12.75 -10.51
N THR A 49 -10.83 11.83 -10.23
CA THR A 49 -11.05 10.74 -9.25
C THR A 49 -9.97 10.64 -8.17
N GLY A 50 -8.81 11.28 -8.37
CA GLY A 50 -7.64 11.15 -7.51
C GLY A 50 -6.95 9.78 -7.55
N LYS A 51 -7.42 8.84 -8.38
CA LYS A 51 -6.84 7.49 -8.45
C LYS A 51 -5.44 7.51 -9.07
N PRO A 52 -4.45 6.84 -8.47
CA PRO A 52 -3.10 6.74 -9.01
C PRO A 52 -3.07 5.94 -10.31
N ILE A 53 -2.24 6.39 -11.25
CA ILE A 53 -2.01 5.72 -12.53
C ILE A 53 -0.87 4.71 -12.36
N PRO A 54 -1.10 3.40 -12.54
CA PRO A 54 -0.07 2.37 -12.35
C PRO A 54 1.17 2.61 -13.22
N GLY A 55 2.35 2.33 -12.66
CA GLY A 55 3.63 2.48 -13.36
C GLY A 55 4.15 3.91 -13.50
N THR A 56 3.48 4.89 -12.89
CA THR A 56 3.92 6.30 -12.88
C THR A 56 4.62 6.72 -11.58
N SER A 57 4.69 5.84 -10.58
CA SER A 57 5.34 6.11 -9.31
C SER A 57 6.87 6.19 -9.47
N VAL A 58 7.46 7.31 -9.05
CA VAL A 58 8.89 7.57 -9.06
C VAL A 58 9.34 8.07 -7.68
N LYS A 59 10.61 7.83 -7.33
CA LYS A 59 11.19 8.27 -6.05
C LYS A 59 12.11 9.47 -6.28
N ASP A 60 11.98 10.48 -5.44
CA ASP A 60 12.79 11.71 -5.41
C ASP A 60 12.76 12.52 -6.73
N LEU A 61 11.77 12.27 -7.59
CA LEU A 61 11.61 12.87 -8.91
C LEU A 61 10.13 13.15 -9.20
N ASN A 62 9.85 14.01 -10.18
CA ASN A 62 8.49 14.27 -10.65
C ASN A 62 8.17 13.40 -11.88
N PRO A 63 7.04 12.66 -11.88
CA PRO A 63 6.65 11.85 -13.03
C PRO A 63 6.15 12.73 -14.18
N LYS A 64 6.38 12.29 -15.41
CA LYS A 64 5.90 12.97 -16.62
C LYS A 64 4.45 12.54 -16.92
N CYS A 65 3.48 13.36 -16.53
CA CYS A 65 2.07 12.99 -16.65
C CYS A 65 1.43 13.38 -18.00
N ASP A 66 2.09 14.16 -18.87
CA ASP A 66 1.51 14.72 -20.11
C ASP A 66 1.33 13.72 -21.25
N ALA A 67 2.07 12.62 -21.21
CA ALA A 67 1.99 11.54 -22.18
C ALA A 67 1.47 10.22 -21.59
N VAL A 68 0.83 10.28 -20.41
CA VAL A 68 0.25 9.09 -19.79
C VAL A 68 -1.02 8.75 -20.55
N GLN A 69 -0.83 8.00 -21.64
CA GLN A 69 -1.91 7.29 -22.31
C GLN A 69 -2.67 6.49 -21.23
N PRO A 70 -4.01 6.41 -21.28
CA PRO A 70 -4.74 5.44 -20.45
C PRO A 70 -4.04 4.10 -20.59
N PRO A 71 -3.79 3.34 -19.50
CA PRO A 71 -2.90 2.19 -19.55
C PRO A 71 -3.38 1.22 -20.64
N SER A 72 -2.71 1.26 -21.80
CA SER A 72 -3.03 0.44 -22.96
C SER A 72 -2.65 -1.02 -22.74
N ARG A 73 -2.00 -1.30 -21.61
CA ARG A 73 -1.88 -2.63 -21.04
C ARG A 73 -2.54 -2.59 -19.67
N PRO A 74 -3.69 -3.28 -19.47
CA PRO A 74 -3.97 -3.80 -18.14
C PRO A 74 -2.69 -4.46 -17.65
N MET A 75 -2.30 -4.21 -16.40
CA MET A 75 -1.26 -5.01 -15.77
C MET A 75 -1.67 -6.47 -15.99
N LYS A 76 -1.00 -7.15 -16.91
CA LYS A 76 -1.22 -8.57 -17.12
C LYS A 76 -0.73 -9.17 -15.82
N GLY A 77 -1.66 -9.54 -14.95
CA GLY A 77 -1.34 -10.26 -13.75
C GLY A 77 -0.48 -11.48 -14.09
N CYS A 78 0.16 -12.05 -13.08
CA CYS A 78 0.86 -13.31 -13.28
C CYS A 78 -0.12 -14.33 -13.87
N PRO A 79 0.30 -15.13 -14.87
CA PRO A 79 -0.46 -16.28 -15.32
C PRO A 79 -0.92 -17.12 -14.12
N GLU A 80 -2.14 -17.67 -14.14
CA GLU A 80 -2.75 -18.30 -12.95
C GLU A 80 -1.86 -19.43 -12.40
N ASN A 81 -1.15 -20.15 -13.26
CA ASN A 81 -0.18 -21.17 -12.85
C ASN A 81 1.01 -20.59 -12.07
N ARG A 82 1.56 -19.44 -12.49
CA ARG A 82 2.66 -18.77 -11.78
C ARG A 82 2.18 -18.14 -10.49
N LYS A 83 0.97 -17.56 -10.49
CA LYS A 83 0.33 -17.01 -9.30
C LYS A 83 0.08 -18.10 -8.25
N ASN A 84 -0.47 -19.24 -8.65
CA ASN A 84 -0.74 -20.35 -7.74
C ASN A 84 0.54 -20.98 -7.19
N ALA A 85 1.57 -21.13 -8.03
CA ALA A 85 2.89 -21.58 -7.57
C ALA A 85 3.46 -20.60 -6.53
N PHE A 86 3.48 -19.30 -6.86
CA PHE A 86 3.96 -18.27 -5.95
C PHE A 86 3.18 -18.23 -4.63
N LEU A 87 1.85 -18.30 -4.66
CA LEU A 87 1.03 -18.28 -3.44
C LEU A 87 1.30 -19.49 -2.55
N LYS A 88 1.53 -20.66 -3.15
CA LYS A 88 1.91 -21.87 -2.40
C LYS A 88 3.28 -21.69 -1.75
N ASP A 89 4.28 -21.29 -2.53
CA ASP A 89 5.66 -21.09 -2.07
C ASP A 89 5.74 -20.01 -0.98
N LEU A 90 4.95 -18.93 -1.14
CA LEU A 90 4.82 -17.86 -0.16
C LEU A 90 4.24 -18.37 1.15
N MET A 91 3.11 -19.10 1.11
CA MET A 91 2.51 -19.63 2.33
C MET A 91 3.44 -20.61 3.05
N GLU A 92 4.19 -21.42 2.31
CA GLU A 92 5.21 -22.30 2.87
C GLU A 92 6.33 -21.50 3.57
N PHE A 93 6.89 -20.48 2.89
CA PHE A 93 7.91 -19.59 3.48
C PHE A 93 7.41 -18.88 4.75
N LEU A 94 6.20 -18.31 4.72
CA LEU A 94 5.62 -17.59 5.86
C LEU A 94 5.38 -18.52 7.05
N SER A 95 5.02 -19.78 6.80
CA SER A 95 4.82 -20.79 7.85
C SER A 95 6.14 -21.15 8.54
N GLN A 96 7.20 -21.42 7.78
CA GLN A 96 8.54 -21.70 8.30
C GLN A 96 9.08 -20.52 9.12
N THR A 97 8.92 -19.30 8.60
CA THR A 97 9.36 -18.07 9.28
C THR A 97 8.70 -17.91 10.67
N MET A 98 7.40 -18.25 10.78
CA MET A 98 6.68 -18.19 12.06
C MET A 98 7.16 -19.29 13.04
N GLU A 99 7.47 -20.49 12.55
CA GLU A 99 7.98 -21.60 13.37
C GLU A 99 9.39 -21.34 13.92
N GLU A 100 10.29 -20.79 13.10
CA GLU A 100 11.66 -20.44 13.49
C GLU A 100 11.69 -19.39 14.60
N GLN A 101 10.78 -18.40 14.56
CA GLN A 101 10.71 -17.33 15.56
C GLN A 101 10.03 -17.76 16.87
N LYS A 102 9.19 -18.82 16.84
CA LYS A 102 8.56 -19.39 18.04
C LYS A 102 9.59 -19.96 19.03
N LEU A 103 10.76 -20.38 18.53
CA LEU A 103 11.87 -20.90 19.34
C LEU A 103 12.69 -19.79 20.04
N SER A 104 12.51 -18.51 19.67
CA SER A 104 13.28 -17.38 20.23
C SER A 104 12.63 -16.70 21.44
N GLY A 105 11.49 -17.18 21.93
CA GLY A 105 11.01 -16.90 23.30
C GLY A 105 10.65 -15.46 23.64
N SER A 106 10.22 -14.65 22.67
CA SER A 106 9.78 -13.26 22.92
C SER A 106 8.48 -12.94 22.19
N ASP A 107 7.37 -13.57 22.58
CA ASP A 107 6.06 -13.18 22.03
C ASP A 107 5.05 -12.85 23.14
N LYS A 108 5.09 -11.58 23.57
CA LYS A 108 3.97 -10.92 24.24
C LYS A 108 3.06 -10.34 23.16
N GLY A 109 2.32 -11.18 22.43
CA GLY A 109 1.53 -10.66 21.31
C GLY A 109 0.42 -11.52 20.73
N LEU A 110 0.20 -12.78 21.16
CA LEU A 110 -0.67 -13.68 20.40
C LEU A 110 -1.56 -14.62 21.24
N LEU A 111 -2.01 -14.20 22.42
CA LEU A 111 -2.82 -15.05 23.31
C LEU A 111 -4.27 -15.32 22.85
N LEU A 112 -4.64 -15.11 21.58
CA LEU A 112 -6.04 -15.27 21.11
C LEU A 112 -6.23 -15.90 19.71
N ILE A 113 -5.22 -16.50 19.06
CA ILE A 113 -5.40 -17.03 17.69
C ILE A 113 -5.74 -18.54 17.65
N ASP A 114 -5.98 -19.20 18.78
CA ASP A 114 -6.42 -20.62 18.78
C ASP A 114 -7.77 -20.87 18.07
N GLN A 115 -8.52 -19.82 17.72
CA GLN A 115 -9.82 -19.92 17.03
C GLN A 115 -9.76 -19.72 15.51
N HIS A 116 -8.64 -19.29 14.94
CA HIS A 116 -8.53 -19.06 13.50
C HIS A 116 -7.73 -20.17 12.82
N PRO A 117 -8.04 -20.52 11.56
CA PRO A 117 -7.30 -21.55 10.85
C PRO A 117 -5.82 -21.14 10.69
N LEU A 118 -4.92 -22.13 10.66
CA LEU A 118 -3.47 -21.93 10.75
C LEU A 118 -2.93 -20.90 9.74
N ASN A 119 -3.47 -20.89 8.52
CA ASN A 119 -3.12 -19.94 7.47
C ASN A 119 -3.39 -18.48 7.85
N GLU A 120 -4.48 -18.21 8.59
CA GLU A 120 -4.80 -16.85 9.05
C GLU A 120 -3.87 -16.40 10.17
N GLN A 121 -3.46 -17.32 11.05
CA GLN A 121 -2.49 -17.01 12.09
C GLN A 121 -1.12 -16.66 11.50
N ILE A 122 -0.67 -17.46 10.53
CA ILE A 122 0.58 -17.24 9.79
C ILE A 122 0.55 -15.87 9.09
N ALA A 123 -0.54 -15.57 8.40
CA ALA A 123 -0.70 -14.31 7.68
C ALA A 123 -0.71 -13.10 8.64
N ALA A 124 -1.46 -13.17 9.74
CA ALA A 124 -1.57 -12.10 10.71
C ALA A 124 -0.23 -11.80 11.41
N TRP A 125 0.48 -12.85 11.82
CA TRP A 125 1.80 -12.72 12.45
C TRP A 125 2.81 -12.09 11.48
N ASN A 126 2.89 -12.61 10.24
CA ASN A 126 3.80 -12.07 9.24
C ASN A 126 3.44 -10.63 8.82
N PHE A 127 2.15 -10.29 8.74
CA PHE A 127 1.72 -8.92 8.47
C PHE A 127 2.26 -7.98 9.55
N HIS A 128 2.10 -8.33 10.83
CA HIS A 128 2.62 -7.52 11.93
C HIS A 128 4.15 -7.43 11.92
N ALA A 129 4.84 -8.53 11.59
CA ALA A 129 6.30 -8.55 11.51
C ALA A 129 6.86 -7.70 10.35
N LEU A 130 6.13 -7.61 9.24
CA LEU A 130 6.55 -6.89 8.04
C LEU A 130 6.06 -5.44 8.00
N ASP A 131 5.02 -5.10 8.77
CA ASP A 131 4.47 -3.74 8.87
C ASP A 131 5.36 -2.83 9.73
N THR A 132 6.53 -2.48 9.19
CA THR A 132 7.51 -1.61 9.86
C THR A 132 7.05 -0.15 9.96
N ASN A 133 6.14 0.28 9.08
CA ASN A 133 5.65 1.66 9.05
C ASN A 133 4.35 1.88 9.84
N LYS A 134 3.68 0.81 10.31
CA LYS A 134 2.49 0.87 11.18
C LYS A 134 1.39 1.77 10.62
N ASN A 135 1.26 1.79 9.30
CA ASN A 135 0.21 2.55 8.63
C ASN A 135 -1.13 1.86 8.93
N ARG A 136 -1.89 2.39 9.89
CA ARG A 136 -3.24 1.94 10.23
C ARG A 136 -4.27 2.39 9.20
#